data_AF-A0A0A1N320-F1
#
_entry.id   AF-A0A0A1N320-F1
#
_cell.length_a   1.000
_cell.length_b   1.000
_cell.length_c   1.000
_cell.angle_alpha   90.00
_cell.angle_beta   90.00
_cell.angle_gamma   90.00
#
_symmetry.space_group_name_H-M   'P 1'
#
loop_
_entity.id
_entity.type
_entity.pdbx_description
1 polymer ?
#
loop_
_entity_poly.entity_id
_entity_poly.type
_entity_poly.pdbx_seq_one_letter_code
_entity_poly.pdbx_strand_id
1 'polypeptide(L)'
;MNNQPTREKLYSQPKGYGFSPALERTRKPFAVRNLLTLAGLLTFTGSVYAYSLFAVKQDDFSDVTLPSQLPGVHDVTKEQKKNN
;
A
#
# COMPACT_ATOMS: atom_id res chain seq x y z
N MET A 1 -9.28 -45.14 22.79
CA MET A 1 -9.52 -44.12 23.84
C MET A 1 -9.45 -42.75 23.16
N ASN A 2 -10.55 -42.01 23.11
CA ASN A 2 -10.60 -40.76 22.33
C ASN A 2 -9.93 -39.64 23.15
N ASN A 3 -8.78 -39.14 22.68
CA ASN A 3 -8.02 -38.07 23.33
C ASN A 3 -8.66 -36.67 23.11
N GLN A 4 -9.95 -36.55 23.42
CA GLN A 4 -10.64 -35.27 23.31
C GLN A 4 -10.41 -34.44 24.59
N PRO A 5 -9.96 -33.18 24.47
CA PRO A 5 -9.75 -32.32 25.62
C PRO A 5 -11.07 -32.04 26.33
N THR A 6 -11.03 -31.96 27.66
CA THR A 6 -12.18 -31.59 28.50
C THR A 6 -12.76 -30.25 28.07
N ARG A 7 -14.08 -30.06 28.14
CA ARG A 7 -14.76 -28.86 27.63
C ARG A 7 -14.16 -27.56 28.20
N GLU A 8 -13.76 -27.57 29.46
CA GLU A 8 -13.06 -26.46 30.12
C GLU A 8 -11.77 -26.04 29.39
N LYS A 9 -10.96 -27.01 28.95
CA LYS A 9 -9.70 -26.77 28.22
C LYS A 9 -9.93 -26.21 26.81
N LEU A 10 -11.12 -26.37 26.24
CA LEU A 10 -11.46 -25.80 24.93
C LEU A 10 -11.66 -24.29 24.99
N TYR A 11 -12.09 -23.76 26.13
CA TYR A 11 -12.37 -22.33 26.32
C TYR A 11 -11.29 -21.62 27.13
N SER A 12 -10.50 -22.35 27.92
CA SER A 12 -9.42 -21.79 28.73
C SER A 12 -8.09 -21.69 27.95
N GLN A 13 -7.33 -20.64 28.25
CA GLN A 13 -5.99 -20.40 27.71
C GLN A 13 -4.93 -20.77 28.76
N PRO A 14 -4.16 -21.86 28.57
CA PRO A 14 -3.23 -22.33 29.60
C PRO A 14 -2.02 -21.41 29.80
N LYS A 15 -1.67 -20.56 28.82
CA LYS A 15 -0.49 -19.69 28.85
C LYS A 15 -0.80 -18.18 28.95
N GLY A 16 -2.08 -17.82 29.11
CA GLY A 16 -2.52 -16.41 29.19
C GLY A 16 -2.40 -15.58 27.90
N TYR A 17 -1.85 -16.14 26.81
CA TYR A 17 -1.71 -15.49 25.51
C TYR A 17 -2.00 -16.47 24.37
N GLY A 18 -2.62 -15.98 23.30
CA GLY A 18 -3.04 -16.77 22.13
C GLY A 18 -4.56 -16.95 22.02
N PHE A 19 -4.98 -17.92 21.21
CA PHE A 19 -6.40 -18.26 21.03
C PHE A 19 -6.72 -19.62 21.66
N SER A 20 -7.86 -19.72 22.32
CA SER A 20 -8.35 -21.01 22.83
C SER A 20 -8.76 -21.92 21.67
N PRO A 21 -8.69 -23.25 21.84
CA PRO A 21 -9.05 -24.19 20.78
C PRO A 21 -10.48 -23.96 20.21
N ALA A 22 -11.42 -23.54 21.07
CA ALA A 22 -12.76 -23.18 20.64
C ALA A 22 -12.79 -21.90 19.79
N LEU A 23 -12.01 -20.88 20.17
CA LEU A 23 -11.94 -19.59 19.48
C LEU A 23 -11.20 -19.66 18.14
N GLU A 24 -10.18 -20.51 18.03
CA GLU A 24 -9.50 -20.75 16.77
C GLU A 24 -10.44 -21.39 15.74
N ARG A 25 -11.23 -22.38 16.17
CA ARG A 25 -12.22 -23.05 15.31
C ARG A 25 -13.28 -22.09 14.79
N THR A 26 -13.80 -21.19 15.63
CA THR A 26 -14.83 -20.23 15.21
C THR A 26 -14.31 -19.19 14.22
N ARG A 27 -13.00 -18.94 14.17
CA ARG A 27 -12.37 -17.99 13.25
C ARG A 27 -12.02 -18.56 11.88
N LYS A 28 -11.81 -19.88 11.77
CA LYS A 28 -11.50 -20.58 10.51
C LYS A 28 -12.38 -20.17 9.31
N PRO A 29 -13.72 -20.08 9.42
CA PRO A 29 -14.55 -19.75 8.25
C PRO A 29 -14.46 -18.29 7.79
N PHE A 30 -14.02 -17.36 8.67
CA PHE A 30 -13.96 -15.94 8.34
C PHE A 30 -12.61 -15.51 7.75
N ALA A 31 -11.56 -16.30 7.94
CA ALA A 31 -10.22 -15.98 7.46
C ALA A 31 -10.20 -15.75 5.94
N VAL A 32 -10.80 -16.66 5.17
CA VAL A 32 -10.83 -16.56 3.70
C VAL A 32 -11.66 -15.36 3.25
N ARG A 33 -12.85 -15.17 3.84
CA ARG A 33 -13.75 -14.07 3.47
C ARG A 33 -13.11 -12.71 3.76
N ASN A 34 -12.50 -12.56 4.94
CA ASN A 34 -11.84 -11.32 5.34
C ASN A 34 -10.60 -11.04 4.46
N LEU A 35 -9.85 -12.07 4.10
CA LEU A 35 -8.70 -11.94 3.20
C LEU A 35 -9.14 -11.50 1.80
N LEU A 36 -10.22 -12.07 1.26
CA LEU A 36 -10.78 -11.63 -0.02
C LEU A 36 -11.26 -10.18 0.03
N THR A 37 -11.95 -9.77 1.10
CA THR A 37 -12.36 -8.37 1.28
C THR A 37 -11.16 -7.43 1.34
N LEU A 38 -10.12 -7.80 2.09
CA LEU A 38 -8.89 -7.02 2.17
C LEU A 38 -8.18 -6.94 0.81
N ALA A 39 -8.08 -8.06 0.09
CA ALA A 39 -7.47 -8.12 -1.23
C ALA A 39 -8.24 -7.24 -2.23
N GLY A 40 -9.57 -7.28 -2.20
CA GLY A 40 -10.42 -6.41 -3.01
C GLY A 40 -10.19 -4.93 -2.72
N LEU A 41 -10.14 -4.57 -1.44
CA LEU A 41 -9.89 -3.19 -1.01
C LEU A 41 -8.51 -2.70 -1.48
N LEU A 42 -7.45 -3.49 -1.24
CA LEU A 42 -6.08 -3.14 -1.64
C LEU A 42 -5.93 -3.07 -3.17
N THR A 43 -6.56 -3.98 -3.90
CA THR A 43 -6.53 -3.98 -5.37
C THR A 43 -7.25 -2.76 -5.92
N PHE A 44 -8.40 -2.40 -5.35
CA PHE A 44 -9.18 -1.24 -5.76
C PHE A 44 -8.46 0.07 -5.47
N THR A 45 -7.95 0.27 -4.26
CA THR A 45 -7.24 1.52 -3.92
C THR A 45 -5.91 1.61 -4.65
N GLY A 46 -5.18 0.49 -4.77
CA GLY A 46 -3.94 0.40 -5.53
C GLY A 46 -4.12 0.68 -7.01
N SER A 47 -5.22 0.21 -7.62
CA SER A 47 -5.50 0.48 -9.04
C SER A 47 -5.84 1.94 -9.30
N VAL A 48 -6.59 2.59 -8.42
CA VAL A 48 -6.87 4.04 -8.51
C VAL A 48 -5.57 4.85 -8.41
N TYR A 49 -4.68 4.49 -7.48
CA TYR A 49 -3.37 5.16 -7.34
C TYR A 49 -2.45 4.90 -8.54
N ALA A 50 -2.37 3.66 -9.02
CA ALA A 50 -1.57 3.35 -10.20
C ALA A 50 -2.11 4.10 -11.42
N TYR A 51 -3.43 4.13 -11.59
CA TYR A 51 -4.09 4.89 -12.66
C TYR A 51 -3.73 6.37 -12.59
N SER A 52 -3.71 6.99 -11.41
CA SER A 52 -3.34 8.41 -11.31
C SER A 52 -1.91 8.69 -11.77
N LEU A 53 -0.95 7.79 -11.49
CA LEU A 53 0.42 7.91 -11.99
C LEU A 53 0.51 7.84 -13.52
N PHE A 54 -0.25 6.94 -14.16
CA PHE A 54 -0.20 6.75 -15.62
C PHE A 54 -1.09 7.73 -16.39
N ALA A 55 -2.21 8.15 -15.79
CA ALA A 55 -3.17 9.06 -16.40
C ALA A 55 -2.69 10.51 -16.35
N VAL A 56 -1.88 10.88 -15.35
CA VAL A 56 -1.13 12.13 -15.36
C VAL A 56 -0.01 11.98 -16.39
N LYS A 57 -0.34 12.22 -17.66
CA LYS A 57 0.68 12.59 -18.64
C LYS A 57 1.33 13.87 -18.11
N GLN A 58 2.63 13.82 -17.86
CA GLN A 58 3.38 15.04 -17.61
C GLN A 58 3.19 15.93 -18.84
N ASP A 59 2.76 17.17 -18.64
CA ASP A 59 2.51 18.12 -19.73
C ASP A 59 3.74 18.21 -20.64
N ASP A 60 3.49 18.27 -21.95
CA ASP A 60 4.55 18.47 -22.93
C ASP A 60 4.97 19.94 -22.92
N PHE A 61 6.02 20.24 -22.17
CA PHE A 61 6.57 21.59 -22.09
C PHE A 61 7.45 21.96 -23.29
N SER A 62 7.39 21.22 -24.40
CA SER A 62 8.18 21.52 -25.59
C SER A 62 7.88 22.88 -26.21
N ASP A 63 6.66 23.40 -26.03
CA ASP A 63 6.24 24.72 -26.54
C ASP A 63 6.63 25.88 -25.60
N VAL A 64 7.09 25.58 -24.39
CA VAL A 64 7.57 26.61 -23.46
C VAL A 64 8.95 27.06 -23.90
N THR A 65 9.05 28.31 -24.33
CA THR A 65 10.33 28.94 -24.70
C THR A 65 11.26 28.99 -23.49
N LEU A 66 12.40 28.32 -23.58
CA LEU A 66 13.40 28.36 -22.53
C LEU A 66 14.12 29.71 -22.52
N PRO A 67 14.57 30.21 -21.36
CA PRO A 67 15.29 31.49 -21.24
C PRO A 67 16.52 31.57 -22.16
N SER A 68 17.13 30.43 -22.47
CA SER A 68 18.29 30.34 -23.36
C SER A 68 18.01 30.58 -24.84
N GLN A 69 16.73 30.55 -25.26
CA GLN A 69 16.29 30.75 -26.65
C GLN A 69 15.70 32.15 -26.89
N LEU A 70 15.49 32.94 -25.83
CA LEU A 70 14.89 34.27 -25.89
C LEU A 70 15.96 35.36 -26.05
N PRO A 71 15.88 36.21 -27.10
CA PRO A 71 16.78 37.35 -27.23
C PRO A 71 16.53 38.37 -26.13
N GLY A 72 17.58 38.73 -25.37
CA GLY A 72 17.51 39.73 -24.29
C GLY A 72 17.19 39.17 -22.89
N VAL A 73 17.09 37.85 -22.73
CA VAL A 73 16.90 37.18 -21.43
C VAL A 73 18.18 36.40 -21.07
N HIS A 74 18.76 36.68 -19.90
CA HIS A 74 19.98 36.00 -19.42
C HIS A 74 19.64 34.81 -18.52
N ASP A 75 20.19 33.64 -18.83
CA ASP A 75 20.07 32.41 -18.03
C ASP A 75 21.12 32.41 -16.89
N VAL A 76 20.67 32.75 -15.67
CA VAL A 76 21.52 32.84 -14.47
C VAL A 76 22.01 31.48 -13.98
N THR A 77 21.41 30.36 -14.42
CA THR A 77 21.79 29.00 -13.97
C THR A 77 23.11 28.55 -14.59
N LYS A 78 23.43 28.99 -15.82
CA LYS A 78 24.70 28.68 -16.48
C LYS A 78 25.88 29.44 -15.88
N GLU A 79 25.64 30.67 -15.44
CA GLU A 79 26.63 31.53 -14.77
C GLU A 79 27.08 30.92 -13.44
N GLN A 80 26.15 30.46 -12.62
CA GLN A 80 26.46 29.84 -11.31
C GLN A 80 27.31 28.56 -11.45
N LYS A 81 27.05 27.72 -12.45
CA LYS A 81 27.81 26.48 -12.70
C LYS A 81 29.24 26.74 -13.17
N LYS A 82 29.51 27.89 -13.79
CA LYS A 82 30.86 28.26 -14.25
C LYS A 82 31.75 28.76 -13.10
N ASN A 83 31.12 29.23 -12.01
CA ASN A 83 31.78 29.87 -10.89
C ASN A 83 31.99 28.94 -9.67
N ASN A 84 31.73 27.64 -9.82
CA ASN A 84 31.86 26.60 -8.81
C ASN A 84 32.66 25.41 -9.34
#